data_AF-A0A800MFU1-F1
#
_entry.id   AF-A0A800MFU1-F1
#
_cell.length_a   1.000
_cell.length_b   1.000
_cell.length_c   1.000
_cell.angle_alpha   90.00
_cell.angle_beta   90.00
_cell.angle_gamma   90.00
#
_symmetry.space_group_name_H-M   'P 1'
#
loop_
_entity.id
_entity.type
_entity.pdbx_description
1 polymer ?
#
loop_
_entity_poly.entity_id
_entity_poly.type
_entity_poly.pdbx_seq_one_letter_code
_entity_poly.pdbx_strand_id
1 'polypeptide(L)'
;MSKLLSVVFGSFLLAPANADLNEWLTLVGQGTPSAFVSHAVVVPSVVNLGAINSSTAATYEFIVNSTLDGPSSALMGTRNNGVSVDCALKFEQFSNTGMYGVTQAGVADWSVASSSANTDVHLCFVVDFVANTTTLYEDGFLAGSAPWAAHLAGDVGLGHWYNATGSSVDPLVGTIYGVAVYDQALPGTEILDHAIAFQSNTGIGGAICPGAAVNSTGVAGVLDVVGSANAADNLLTLEVTNLPINEFGICIVAEGQVFIPNYGGSQGHLCVSPNFGIFSTHVRNTGASGAFSVPVDLTALPLASPVSVAPGETWYFQAWHRDSVPVAGSNLTQGYYVVFQ
;
A
#
# COMPACT_ATOMS: atom_id res chain seq x y z
N MET A 1 32.67 35.02 -7.42
CA MET A 1 32.02 34.13 -8.40
C MET A 1 31.75 32.80 -7.72
N SER A 2 30.56 32.65 -7.14
CA SER A 2 30.15 31.46 -6.39
C SER A 2 29.55 30.44 -7.37
N LYS A 3 30.07 29.21 -7.39
CA LYS A 3 29.50 28.10 -8.17
C LYS A 3 28.38 27.47 -7.34
N LEU A 4 27.13 27.64 -7.78
CA LEU A 4 25.99 26.86 -7.30
C LEU A 4 26.16 25.41 -7.76
N LEU A 5 26.12 24.48 -6.80
CA LEU A 5 26.03 23.05 -7.03
C LEU A 5 24.54 22.73 -7.24
N SER A 6 24.17 22.34 -8.47
CA SER A 6 22.81 21.90 -8.78
C SER A 6 22.66 20.44 -8.35
N VAL A 7 21.85 20.18 -7.32
CA VAL A 7 21.43 18.82 -6.95
C VAL A 7 20.30 18.43 -7.90
N VAL A 8 20.55 17.42 -8.73
CA VAL A 8 19.54 16.81 -9.58
C VAL A 8 18.79 15.80 -8.71
N PHE A 9 17.52 16.08 -8.40
CA PHE A 9 16.63 15.07 -7.86
C PHE A 9 16.31 14.07 -8.97
N GLY A 10 16.73 12.81 -8.78
CA GLY A 10 16.37 11.71 -9.66
C GLY A 10 14.86 11.48 -9.58
N SER A 11 14.20 11.55 -10.73
CA SER A 11 12.82 11.11 -10.92
C SER A 11 12.71 9.62 -10.60
N PHE A 12 12.05 9.29 -9.48
CA PHE A 12 11.56 7.94 -9.26
C PHE A 12 10.45 7.69 -10.29
N LEU A 13 10.70 6.76 -11.21
CA LEU A 13 9.66 6.15 -12.01
C LEU A 13 8.80 5.32 -11.05
N LEU A 14 7.63 5.83 -10.70
CA LEU A 14 6.60 5.07 -9.99
C LEU A 14 6.17 3.90 -10.88
N ALA A 15 6.53 2.69 -10.45
CA ALA A 15 5.84 1.49 -10.91
C ALA A 15 4.35 1.60 -10.50
N PRO A 16 3.41 0.96 -11.23
CA PRO A 16 2.04 0.88 -10.76
C PRO A 16 2.05 -0.05 -9.53
N ALA A 17 2.09 0.53 -8.34
CA ALA A 17 2.08 -0.23 -7.10
C ALA A 17 0.65 -0.77 -6.89
N ASN A 18 0.51 -2.09 -6.78
CA ASN A 18 -0.55 -2.64 -5.93
C ASN A 18 -0.16 -2.24 -4.50
N ALA A 19 -0.59 -1.06 -4.11
CA ALA A 19 -0.34 -0.50 -2.80
C ALA A 19 -1.13 -1.30 -1.74
N ASP A 20 -0.50 -1.57 -0.59
CA ASP A 20 -1.03 -2.54 0.40
C ASP A 20 -2.13 -1.89 1.25
N LEU A 21 -3.37 -2.00 0.76
CA LEU A 21 -4.56 -1.55 1.49
C LEU A 21 -4.68 -2.22 2.87
N ASN A 22 -4.14 -3.44 3.06
CA ASN A 22 -4.24 -4.15 4.33
C ASN A 22 -3.21 -3.65 5.35
N GLU A 23 -2.00 -3.29 4.93
CA GLU A 23 -1.03 -2.63 5.82
C GLU A 23 -1.55 -1.25 6.25
N TRP A 24 -2.13 -0.48 5.33
CA TRP A 24 -2.83 0.76 5.69
C TRP A 24 -3.96 0.50 6.71
N LEU A 25 -4.87 -0.46 6.45
CA LEU A 25 -5.94 -0.81 7.39
C LEU A 25 -5.41 -1.27 8.75
N THR A 26 -4.27 -1.97 8.78
CA THR A 26 -3.63 -2.43 10.00
C THR A 26 -3.17 -1.26 10.86
N LEU A 27 -2.52 -0.26 10.27
CA LEU A 27 -2.09 0.92 11.01
C LEU A 27 -3.27 1.80 11.45
N VAL A 28 -4.29 1.99 10.59
CA VAL A 28 -5.55 2.65 10.97
C VAL A 28 -6.17 2.00 12.21
N GLY A 29 -6.08 0.67 12.34
CA GLY A 29 -6.60 -0.07 13.50
C GLY A 29 -5.73 0.01 14.76
N GLN A 30 -4.47 0.40 14.66
CA GLN A 30 -3.51 0.45 15.77
C GLN A 30 -3.29 1.86 16.33
N GLY A 31 -3.49 2.88 15.49
CA GLY A 31 -3.25 4.27 15.81
C GLY A 31 -4.40 4.94 16.57
N THR A 32 -4.63 6.20 16.22
CA THR A 32 -5.73 7.01 16.71
C THR A 32 -7.07 6.34 16.36
N PRO A 33 -7.99 6.16 17.32
CA PRO A 33 -9.27 5.50 17.04
C PRO A 33 -10.07 6.22 15.95
N SER A 34 -10.40 5.49 14.89
CA SER A 34 -11.28 5.94 13.82
C SER A 34 -12.75 5.84 14.25
N ALA A 35 -13.54 6.85 13.86
CA ALA A 35 -14.98 6.90 14.03
C ALA A 35 -15.71 6.11 12.94
N PHE A 36 -15.10 6.01 11.75
CA PHE A 36 -15.62 5.26 10.61
C PHE A 36 -14.46 4.73 9.77
N VAL A 37 -14.55 3.48 9.32
CA VAL A 37 -13.61 2.87 8.37
C VAL A 37 -14.40 2.04 7.37
N SER A 38 -14.03 2.15 6.10
CA SER A 38 -14.56 1.29 5.03
C SER A 38 -13.46 0.98 4.01
N HIS A 39 -13.43 -0.27 3.54
CA HIS A 39 -12.59 -0.74 2.45
C HIS A 39 -13.46 -1.47 1.42
N ALA A 40 -12.97 -1.64 0.19
CA ALA A 40 -13.76 -2.17 -0.95
C ALA A 40 -15.03 -1.33 -1.23
N VAL A 41 -14.88 -0.01 -1.22
CA VAL A 41 -15.99 0.94 -1.37
C VAL A 41 -16.54 0.90 -2.80
N VAL A 42 -17.81 0.56 -2.97
CA VAL A 42 -18.52 0.83 -4.22
C VAL A 42 -18.74 2.33 -4.29
N VAL A 43 -18.13 3.01 -5.26
CA VAL A 43 -18.37 4.43 -5.52
C VAL A 43 -19.08 4.61 -6.86
N PRO A 44 -20.06 5.52 -6.95
CA PRO A 44 -20.56 6.40 -5.90
C PRO A 44 -21.49 5.68 -4.89
N SER A 45 -21.40 5.99 -3.59
CA SER A 45 -22.29 5.46 -2.54
C SER A 45 -22.53 6.45 -1.41
N VAL A 46 -23.59 6.25 -0.63
CA VAL A 46 -23.89 7.07 0.55
C VAL A 46 -23.52 6.29 1.81
N VAL A 47 -22.78 6.92 2.71
CA VAL A 47 -22.44 6.37 4.02
C VAL A 47 -22.86 7.33 5.12
N ASN A 48 -23.10 6.79 6.32
CA ASN A 48 -23.43 7.58 7.49
C ASN A 48 -22.22 7.64 8.43
N LEU A 49 -21.68 8.84 8.64
CA LEU A 49 -20.53 9.06 9.54
C LEU A 49 -20.94 9.28 11.01
N GLY A 50 -22.24 9.27 11.30
CA GLY A 50 -22.75 9.63 12.62
C GLY A 50 -22.77 11.14 12.88
N ALA A 51 -22.93 11.52 14.14
CA ALA A 51 -22.87 12.92 14.55
C ALA A 51 -21.42 13.42 14.65
N ILE A 52 -21.26 14.74 14.68
CA ILE A 52 -20.00 15.39 15.03
C ILE A 52 -19.71 15.09 16.51
N ASN A 53 -18.69 14.28 16.81
CA ASN A 53 -18.35 13.95 18.21
C ASN A 53 -17.18 14.77 18.76
N SER A 54 -16.66 15.72 17.97
CA SER A 54 -15.52 16.56 18.34
C SER A 54 -15.83 18.04 18.19
N SER A 55 -15.35 18.83 19.15
CA SER A 55 -15.43 20.29 19.11
C SER A 55 -14.15 20.97 18.62
N THR A 56 -13.08 20.21 18.35
CA THR A 56 -11.78 20.78 18.00
C THR A 56 -11.32 20.44 16.59
N ALA A 57 -11.48 19.19 16.15
CA ALA A 57 -11.01 18.77 14.83
C ALA A 57 -11.64 17.46 14.36
N ALA A 58 -11.52 17.18 13.07
CA ALA A 58 -11.76 15.88 12.44
C ALA A 58 -10.73 15.61 11.35
N THR A 59 -10.56 14.35 10.97
CA THR A 59 -9.69 13.94 9.87
C THR A 59 -10.43 13.02 8.91
N TYR A 60 -10.26 13.23 7.61
CA TYR A 60 -10.82 12.41 6.54
C TYR A 60 -9.67 11.90 5.68
N GLU A 61 -9.43 10.59 5.74
CA GLU A 61 -8.32 9.91 5.09
C GLU A 61 -8.86 8.99 3.98
N PHE A 62 -8.20 8.98 2.84
CA PHE A 62 -8.59 8.28 1.63
C PHE A 62 -7.41 7.57 0.99
N ILE A 63 -7.68 6.38 0.49
CA ILE A 63 -6.88 5.71 -0.52
C ILE A 63 -7.68 5.75 -1.83
N VAL A 64 -7.17 6.44 -2.85
CA VAL A 64 -7.95 6.76 -4.06
C VAL A 64 -7.10 6.69 -5.33
N ASN A 65 -7.73 6.33 -6.44
CA ASN A 65 -7.24 6.54 -7.80
C ASN A 65 -8.37 7.08 -8.66
N SER A 66 -8.25 8.31 -9.12
CA SER A 66 -9.29 8.99 -9.89
C SER A 66 -8.70 9.69 -11.10
N THR A 67 -9.53 9.81 -12.14
CA THR A 67 -9.26 10.67 -13.28
C THR A 67 -9.65 12.12 -12.95
N LEU A 68 -9.36 13.05 -13.87
CA LEU A 68 -9.87 14.43 -13.85
C LEU A 68 -11.04 14.59 -14.83
N ASP A 69 -11.74 13.50 -15.16
CA ASP A 69 -12.83 13.56 -16.11
C ASP A 69 -14.03 14.31 -15.52
N GLY A 70 -14.57 15.22 -16.31
CA GLY A 70 -15.70 16.06 -15.91
C GLY A 70 -15.25 17.39 -15.30
N PRO A 71 -16.20 18.32 -15.10
CA PRO A 71 -15.90 19.67 -14.66
C PRO A 71 -15.48 19.75 -13.19
N SER A 72 -15.79 18.74 -12.38
CA SER A 72 -15.48 18.65 -10.95
C SER A 72 -15.81 17.25 -10.41
N SER A 73 -15.12 16.82 -9.35
CA SER A 73 -15.40 15.57 -8.64
C SER A 73 -15.20 15.70 -7.12
N ALA A 74 -16.01 14.99 -6.34
CA ALA A 74 -15.94 14.95 -4.89
C ALA A 74 -15.40 13.60 -4.39
N LEU A 75 -14.44 13.63 -3.47
CA LEU A 75 -14.03 12.47 -2.68
C LEU A 75 -15.14 12.12 -1.69
N MET A 76 -15.57 13.15 -0.95
CA MET A 76 -16.67 13.06 -0.01
C MET A 76 -17.39 14.40 0.07
N GLY A 77 -18.72 14.40 0.10
CA GLY A 77 -19.49 15.63 0.24
C GLY A 77 -20.93 15.43 0.64
N THR A 78 -21.52 16.45 1.26
CA THR A 78 -22.94 16.44 1.66
C THR A 78 -23.61 17.80 1.55
N ARG A 79 -24.91 17.79 1.23
CA ARG A 79 -25.73 18.99 1.07
C ARG A 79 -27.13 18.76 1.63
N ASN A 80 -27.65 19.76 2.33
CA ASN A 80 -28.98 19.78 2.92
C ASN A 80 -29.26 18.60 3.87
N ASN A 81 -28.22 17.96 4.43
CA ASN A 81 -28.40 16.79 5.31
C ASN A 81 -28.86 17.17 6.72
N GLY A 82 -28.76 18.45 7.10
CA GLY A 82 -29.20 18.96 8.39
C GLY A 82 -28.32 18.56 9.59
N VAL A 83 -27.17 17.91 9.35
CA VAL A 83 -26.23 17.43 10.37
C VAL A 83 -24.93 18.22 10.34
N SER A 84 -24.36 18.41 9.15
CA SER A 84 -23.10 19.12 8.98
C SER A 84 -23.25 20.32 8.04
N VAL A 85 -22.17 21.07 7.85
CA VAL A 85 -22.14 22.15 6.87
C VAL A 85 -22.21 21.56 5.46
N ASP A 86 -22.85 22.29 4.54
CA ASP A 86 -22.91 21.90 3.14
C ASP A 86 -21.53 22.10 2.49
N CYS A 87 -20.78 21.01 2.34
CA CYS A 87 -19.42 21.04 1.81
C CYS A 87 -19.01 19.76 1.10
N ALA A 88 -17.86 19.84 0.45
CA ALA A 88 -17.20 18.70 -0.16
C ALA A 88 -15.67 18.83 -0.09
N LEU A 89 -15.02 17.68 0.13
CA LEU A 89 -13.60 17.47 -0.13
C LEU A 89 -13.48 17.01 -1.59
N LYS A 90 -12.64 17.69 -2.37
CA LYS A 90 -12.63 17.63 -3.83
C LYS A 90 -11.39 16.90 -4.33
N PHE A 91 -11.58 15.94 -5.23
CA PHE A 91 -10.45 15.40 -6.02
C PHE A 91 -10.13 16.32 -7.20
N GLU A 92 -11.17 16.88 -7.84
CA GLU A 92 -11.07 17.90 -8.88
C GLU A 92 -11.95 19.11 -8.50
N GLN A 93 -11.31 20.23 -8.17
CA GLN A 93 -12.00 21.45 -7.77
C GLN A 93 -12.75 22.07 -8.95
N PHE A 94 -13.94 22.59 -8.66
CA PHE A 94 -14.79 23.30 -9.61
C PHE A 94 -14.08 24.59 -10.09
N SER A 95 -13.78 24.76 -11.37
CA SER A 95 -13.97 23.79 -12.45
C SER A 95 -12.77 23.65 -13.37
N ASN A 96 -12.41 22.40 -13.68
CA ASN A 96 -11.28 22.01 -14.53
C ASN A 96 -9.96 22.66 -14.10
N THR A 97 -9.75 22.72 -12.79
CA THR A 97 -8.56 23.25 -12.15
C THR A 97 -7.37 22.29 -12.20
N GLY A 98 -7.62 20.98 -12.22
CA GLY A 98 -6.57 19.96 -12.03
C GLY A 98 -6.05 19.93 -10.59
N MET A 99 -6.87 20.33 -9.63
CA MET A 99 -6.44 20.54 -8.24
C MET A 99 -7.41 19.95 -7.22
N TYR A 100 -6.85 19.39 -6.15
CA TYR A 100 -7.58 19.06 -4.94
C TYR A 100 -8.14 20.33 -4.32
N GLY A 101 -9.23 20.18 -3.57
CA GLY A 101 -9.85 21.36 -2.99
C GLY A 101 -10.88 21.08 -1.93
N VAL A 102 -11.44 22.18 -1.46
CA VAL A 102 -12.53 22.21 -0.51
C VAL A 102 -13.58 23.17 -1.04
N THR A 103 -14.83 22.74 -1.03
CA THR A 103 -15.97 23.58 -1.41
C THR A 103 -16.88 23.81 -0.22
N GLN A 104 -17.25 25.07 0.01
CA GLN A 104 -18.39 25.44 0.83
C GLN A 104 -19.55 25.84 -0.10
N ALA A 105 -20.66 25.09 -0.04
CA ALA A 105 -21.74 25.20 -1.01
C ALA A 105 -22.29 26.63 -1.13
N GLY A 106 -22.24 27.18 -2.34
CA GLY A 106 -22.76 28.51 -2.64
C GLY A 106 -21.99 29.67 -2.01
N VAL A 107 -20.84 29.41 -1.38
CA VAL A 107 -20.01 30.43 -0.74
C VAL A 107 -18.66 30.56 -1.42
N ALA A 108 -17.85 29.49 -1.43
CA ALA A 108 -16.50 29.55 -1.97
C ALA A 108 -15.95 28.17 -2.32
N ASP A 109 -15.06 28.16 -3.31
CA ASP A 109 -14.26 27.03 -3.74
C ASP A 109 -12.79 27.37 -3.49
N TRP A 110 -12.13 26.60 -2.63
CA TRP A 110 -10.71 26.72 -2.39
C TRP A 110 -9.96 25.58 -3.04
N SER A 111 -8.91 25.98 -3.73
CA SER A 111 -8.05 25.17 -4.55
C SER A 111 -6.72 25.04 -3.79
N VAL A 112 -6.29 23.80 -3.49
CA VAL A 112 -5.28 23.55 -2.45
C VAL A 112 -3.94 23.08 -3.03
N ALA A 113 -3.94 22.03 -3.83
CA ALA A 113 -2.74 21.44 -4.43
C ALA A 113 -3.10 20.73 -5.75
N SER A 114 -2.13 20.52 -6.64
CA SER A 114 -2.35 19.80 -7.90
C SER A 114 -2.77 18.35 -7.65
N SER A 115 -3.72 17.84 -8.43
CA SER A 115 -4.21 16.48 -8.27
C SER A 115 -3.31 15.44 -8.94
N SER A 116 -2.98 14.36 -8.22
CA SER A 116 -2.29 13.18 -8.75
C SER A 116 -3.30 12.22 -9.37
N ALA A 117 -3.67 12.50 -10.61
CA ALA A 117 -4.67 11.73 -11.34
C ALA A 117 -4.11 10.45 -11.98
N ASN A 118 -4.97 9.43 -12.11
CA ASN A 118 -4.65 8.12 -12.71
C ASN A 118 -3.52 7.35 -12.00
N THR A 119 -3.29 7.63 -10.72
CA THR A 119 -2.40 6.90 -9.85
C THR A 119 -3.06 6.69 -8.51
N ASP A 120 -2.69 5.60 -7.84
CA ASP A 120 -3.06 5.37 -6.45
C ASP A 120 -2.36 6.41 -5.58
N VAL A 121 -3.10 7.07 -4.69
CA VAL A 121 -2.61 8.14 -3.81
C VAL A 121 -3.26 8.05 -2.44
N HIS A 122 -2.47 8.35 -1.40
CA HIS A 122 -2.95 8.56 -0.04
C HIS A 122 -3.26 10.04 0.17
N LEU A 123 -4.50 10.36 0.55
CA LEU A 123 -4.93 11.73 0.83
C LEU A 123 -5.50 11.84 2.23
N CYS A 124 -5.08 12.84 2.99
CA CYS A 124 -5.57 13.07 4.33
C CYS A 124 -5.91 14.56 4.54
N PHE A 125 -7.19 14.83 4.79
CA PHE A 125 -7.71 16.16 5.09
C PHE A 125 -7.91 16.31 6.59
N VAL A 126 -7.05 17.10 7.23
CA VAL A 126 -7.14 17.45 8.65
C VAL A 126 -7.91 18.76 8.78
N VAL A 127 -9.09 18.70 9.39
CA VAL A 127 -10.00 19.83 9.57
C VAL A 127 -9.90 20.33 11.01
N ASP A 128 -9.42 21.56 11.19
CA ASP A 128 -9.32 22.23 12.49
C ASP A 128 -10.48 23.21 12.64
N PHE A 129 -11.38 22.95 13.59
CA PHE A 129 -12.58 23.76 13.83
C PHE A 129 -12.27 25.06 14.58
N VAL A 130 -11.15 25.09 15.32
CA VAL A 130 -10.73 26.26 16.11
C VAL A 130 -9.97 27.24 15.24
N ALA A 131 -9.02 26.75 14.44
CA ALA A 131 -8.29 27.54 13.46
C ALA A 131 -9.13 27.85 12.21
N ASN A 132 -10.23 27.12 12.00
CA ASN A 132 -11.11 27.21 10.85
C ASN A 132 -10.34 26.95 9.53
N THR A 133 -9.64 25.81 9.46
CA THR A 133 -8.82 25.42 8.31
C THR A 133 -9.01 23.97 7.94
N THR A 134 -8.77 23.63 6.67
CA THR A 134 -8.67 22.25 6.20
C THR A 134 -7.30 22.07 5.55
N THR A 135 -6.43 21.31 6.20
CA THR A 135 -5.07 21.05 5.75
C THR A 135 -5.01 19.72 5.02
N LEU A 136 -4.45 19.72 3.82
CA LEU A 136 -4.29 18.53 2.99
C LEU A 136 -2.87 17.98 3.11
N TYR A 137 -2.79 16.68 3.36
CA TYR A 137 -1.60 15.87 3.20
C TYR A 137 -1.80 14.93 2.02
N GLU A 138 -0.78 14.82 1.18
CA GLU A 138 -0.70 13.87 0.09
C GLU A 138 0.51 12.99 0.35
N ASP A 139 0.29 11.67 0.33
CA ASP A 139 1.34 10.67 0.55
C ASP A 139 2.13 10.92 1.86
N GLY A 140 1.42 11.33 2.91
CA GLY A 140 2.02 11.61 4.21
C GLY A 140 2.64 13.00 4.37
N PHE A 141 2.75 13.78 3.29
CA PHE A 141 3.40 15.08 3.30
C PHE A 141 2.41 16.23 3.15
N LEU A 142 2.68 17.35 3.84
CA LEU A 142 1.84 18.55 3.75
C LEU A 142 1.82 19.08 2.30
N ALA A 143 0.63 19.09 1.68
CA ALA A 143 0.42 19.59 0.32
C ALA A 143 -0.07 21.04 0.31
N GLY A 144 -0.96 21.41 1.24
CA GLY A 144 -1.51 22.76 1.32
C GLY A 144 -2.63 22.90 2.36
N SER A 145 -3.29 24.07 2.40
CA SER A 145 -4.40 24.30 3.31
C SER A 145 -5.44 25.27 2.72
N ALA A 146 -6.71 25.00 2.97
CA ALA A 146 -7.83 25.89 2.71
C ALA A 146 -8.19 26.68 3.98
N PRO A 147 -8.51 27.98 3.89
CA PRO A 147 -8.82 28.84 5.03
C PRO A 147 -10.28 28.67 5.51
N TRP A 148 -10.77 27.44 5.55
CA TRP A 148 -12.11 27.09 6.01
C TRP A 148 -12.18 25.65 6.50
N ALA A 149 -12.93 25.40 7.58
CA ALA A 149 -13.11 24.06 8.14
C ALA A 149 -14.28 23.31 7.48
N ALA A 150 -13.96 22.35 6.59
CA ALA A 150 -14.94 21.51 5.92
C ALA A 150 -15.37 20.33 6.78
N HIS A 151 -16.36 20.57 7.62
CA HIS A 151 -16.86 19.55 8.53
C HIS A 151 -17.96 18.70 7.87
N LEU A 152 -17.70 17.41 7.69
CA LEU A 152 -18.63 16.42 7.16
C LEU A 152 -19.08 15.45 8.27
N ALA A 153 -20.39 15.29 8.41
CA ALA A 153 -21.01 14.34 9.33
C ALA A 153 -22.40 13.95 8.80
N GLY A 154 -23.03 12.95 9.43
CA GLY A 154 -24.31 12.41 9.00
C GLY A 154 -24.18 11.63 7.68
N ASP A 155 -25.24 11.67 6.87
CA ASP A 155 -25.20 11.08 5.53
C ASP A 155 -24.32 11.93 4.60
N VAL A 156 -23.32 11.28 4.00
CA VAL A 156 -22.36 11.87 3.07
C VAL A 156 -22.21 10.96 1.84
N GLY A 157 -21.91 11.55 0.69
CA GLY A 157 -21.56 10.81 -0.51
C GLY A 157 -20.08 10.45 -0.47
N LEU A 158 -19.74 9.21 -0.80
CA LEU A 158 -18.40 8.77 -1.18
C LEU A 158 -18.32 8.72 -2.71
N GLY A 159 -17.28 9.35 -3.27
CA GLY A 159 -17.12 9.51 -4.72
C GLY A 159 -18.20 10.39 -5.36
N HIS A 160 -18.91 11.20 -4.58
CA HIS A 160 -19.85 12.21 -5.05
C HIS A 160 -20.27 13.14 -3.90
N TRP A 161 -21.04 14.16 -4.24
CA TRP A 161 -21.71 15.03 -3.29
C TRP A 161 -23.15 14.56 -3.05
N TYR A 162 -23.43 13.98 -1.88
CA TYR A 162 -24.79 13.59 -1.50
C TYR A 162 -25.67 14.82 -1.27
N ASN A 163 -26.90 14.79 -1.77
CA ASN A 163 -27.87 15.87 -1.57
C ASN A 163 -29.19 15.30 -1.07
N ALA A 164 -29.54 15.57 0.19
CA ALA A 164 -30.72 14.98 0.83
C ALA A 164 -32.06 15.41 0.19
N THR A 165 -32.07 16.56 -0.50
CA THR A 165 -33.29 17.14 -1.08
C THR A 165 -33.26 17.19 -2.61
N GLY A 166 -32.29 16.53 -3.26
CA GLY A 166 -32.15 16.62 -4.71
C GLY A 166 -31.17 15.62 -5.29
N SER A 167 -30.77 15.85 -6.55
CA SER A 167 -29.78 15.00 -7.20
C SER A 167 -28.40 15.22 -6.58
N SER A 168 -27.68 14.11 -6.43
CA SER A 168 -26.26 14.12 -6.14
C SER A 168 -25.48 14.72 -7.31
N VAL A 169 -24.35 15.36 -7.01
CA VAL A 169 -23.50 16.07 -7.99
C VAL A 169 -22.03 15.70 -7.82
N ASP A 170 -21.20 16.18 -8.73
CA ASP A 170 -19.73 16.00 -8.74
C ASP A 170 -19.29 14.54 -8.61
N PRO A 171 -19.78 13.64 -9.47
CA PRO A 171 -19.39 12.24 -9.43
C PRO A 171 -17.89 12.10 -9.69
N LEU A 172 -17.24 11.26 -8.89
CA LEU A 172 -15.86 10.85 -9.07
C LEU A 172 -15.79 9.75 -10.14
N VAL A 173 -14.88 9.90 -11.10
CA VAL A 173 -14.56 8.90 -12.10
C VAL A 173 -13.26 8.21 -11.68
N GLY A 174 -13.40 7.09 -10.98
CA GLY A 174 -12.28 6.41 -10.34
C GLY A 174 -12.73 5.46 -9.25
N THR A 175 -11.78 5.08 -8.40
CA THR A 175 -11.97 4.16 -7.29
C THR A 175 -11.50 4.81 -6.00
N ILE A 176 -12.33 4.74 -4.95
CA ILE A 176 -11.88 4.95 -3.57
C ILE A 176 -11.70 3.55 -2.97
N TYR A 177 -10.47 3.15 -2.73
CA TYR A 177 -10.15 1.82 -2.20
C TYR A 177 -10.44 1.71 -0.70
N GLY A 178 -10.15 2.79 0.04
CA GLY A 178 -10.30 2.86 1.48
C GLY A 178 -10.62 4.27 1.96
N VAL A 179 -11.37 4.35 3.05
CA VAL A 179 -11.67 5.60 3.76
C VAL A 179 -11.61 5.36 5.27
N ALA A 180 -10.97 6.26 5.99
CA ALA A 180 -10.98 6.32 7.44
C ALA A 180 -11.32 7.75 7.89
N VAL A 181 -12.19 7.87 8.89
CA VAL A 181 -12.63 9.15 9.45
C VAL A 181 -12.39 9.15 10.95
N TYR A 182 -11.91 10.26 11.48
CA TYR A 182 -11.53 10.41 12.88
C TYR A 182 -12.20 11.64 13.48
N ASP A 183 -12.72 11.52 14.70
CA ASP A 183 -13.27 12.63 15.49
C ASP A 183 -12.15 13.48 16.15
N GLN A 184 -11.00 13.61 15.49
CA GLN A 184 -9.86 14.39 15.94
C GLN A 184 -8.89 14.66 14.79
N ALA A 185 -7.95 15.58 15.01
CA ALA A 185 -6.82 15.79 14.11
C ALA A 185 -5.83 14.62 14.26
N LEU A 186 -5.50 13.94 13.16
CA LEU A 186 -4.40 13.00 13.16
C LEU A 186 -3.05 13.74 13.28
N PRO A 187 -2.11 13.22 14.08
CA PRO A 187 -0.74 13.72 14.08
C PRO A 187 -0.08 13.51 12.70
N GLY A 188 0.69 14.48 12.22
CA GLY A 188 1.39 14.36 10.94
C GLY A 188 2.32 13.16 10.82
N THR A 189 2.87 12.65 11.94
CA THR A 189 3.67 11.42 11.96
C THR A 189 2.82 10.18 11.68
N GLU A 190 1.59 10.13 12.21
CA GLU A 190 0.68 9.00 11.98
C GLU A 190 0.15 9.01 10.53
N ILE A 191 -0.14 10.20 10.00
CA ILE A 191 -0.50 10.37 8.58
C ILE A 191 0.63 9.87 7.67
N LEU A 192 1.89 10.17 8.03
CA LEU A 192 3.06 9.67 7.31
C LEU A 192 3.21 8.15 7.43
N ASP A 193 3.02 7.58 8.62
CA ASP A 193 3.11 6.13 8.83
C ASP A 193 2.03 5.40 8.01
N HIS A 194 0.79 5.91 7.97
CA HIS A 194 -0.29 5.36 7.14
C HIS A 194 0.04 5.43 5.64
N ALA A 195 0.58 6.56 5.17
CA ALA A 195 0.99 6.72 3.78
C ALA A 195 2.12 5.75 3.42
N ILE A 196 3.13 5.62 4.29
CA ILE A 196 4.22 4.66 4.12
C ILE A 196 3.67 3.23 4.08
N ALA A 197 2.71 2.87 4.93
CA ALA A 197 2.09 1.54 4.94
C ALA A 197 1.23 1.24 3.71
N PHE A 198 0.69 2.27 3.07
CA PHE A 198 0.02 2.09 1.77
C PHE A 198 1.05 1.92 0.65
N GLN A 199 2.06 2.79 0.65
CA GLN A 199 3.10 2.83 -0.39
C GLN A 199 4.18 1.78 -0.21
N SER A 200 4.20 1.09 0.92
CA SER A 200 5.08 -0.01 1.20
C SER A 200 4.68 -1.14 0.26
N ASN A 201 5.34 -1.17 -0.89
CA ASN A 201 5.44 -2.37 -1.71
C ASN A 201 6.37 -3.39 -1.01
N THR A 202 6.31 -3.49 0.33
CA THR A 202 6.84 -4.60 1.11
C THR A 202 5.94 -5.78 0.80
N GLY A 203 6.13 -6.34 -0.40
CA GLY A 203 5.21 -7.31 -0.97
C GLY A 203 4.82 -8.37 0.05
N ILE A 204 3.53 -8.53 0.33
CA ILE A 204 2.95 -9.77 0.88
C ILE A 204 3.88 -10.44 1.92
N GLY A 205 4.28 -9.71 2.96
CA GLY A 205 5.22 -10.16 3.99
C GLY A 205 6.61 -9.50 3.93
N GLY A 206 7.69 -10.24 4.21
CA GLY A 206 9.01 -9.62 4.28
C GLY A 206 10.23 -10.53 4.46
N ALA A 207 11.41 -9.95 4.28
CA ALA A 207 12.68 -10.68 4.41
C ALA A 207 12.96 -11.12 5.86
N ILE A 208 13.40 -12.37 6.03
CA ILE A 208 13.95 -12.91 7.27
C ILE A 208 15.43 -13.27 7.10
N CYS A 209 16.17 -13.29 8.21
CA CYS A 209 17.63 -13.43 8.22
C CYS A 209 18.36 -12.39 7.35
N PRO A 210 18.27 -11.09 7.68
CA PRO A 210 19.05 -10.09 6.97
C PRO A 210 20.55 -10.40 7.11
N GLY A 211 21.25 -10.54 5.98
CA GLY A 211 22.66 -10.96 5.94
C GLY A 211 22.92 -12.30 5.24
N ALA A 212 22.17 -12.60 4.16
CA ALA A 212 22.46 -13.75 3.31
C ALA A 212 23.90 -13.73 2.80
N ALA A 213 24.52 -14.92 2.71
CA ALA A 213 25.90 -15.04 2.31
C ALA A 213 26.09 -14.56 0.86
N VAL A 214 27.14 -13.76 0.64
CA VAL A 214 27.53 -13.31 -0.69
C VAL A 214 27.85 -14.53 -1.57
N ASN A 215 27.32 -14.55 -2.80
CA ASN A 215 27.61 -15.58 -3.79
C ASN A 215 28.80 -15.19 -4.68
N SER A 216 29.16 -16.04 -5.65
CA SER A 216 30.31 -15.81 -6.55
C SER A 216 30.26 -14.52 -7.39
N THR A 217 29.11 -13.85 -7.50
CA THR A 217 28.98 -12.54 -8.16
C THR A 217 29.45 -11.37 -7.28
N GLY A 218 29.71 -11.59 -6.00
CA GLY A 218 30.12 -10.55 -5.06
C GLY A 218 28.96 -9.85 -4.34
N VAL A 219 27.71 -10.25 -4.62
CA VAL A 219 26.51 -9.82 -3.89
C VAL A 219 25.73 -11.02 -3.35
N ALA A 220 24.83 -10.79 -2.39
CA ALA A 220 23.93 -11.84 -1.92
C ALA A 220 22.74 -12.02 -2.89
N GLY A 221 22.31 -13.26 -3.08
CA GLY A 221 21.08 -13.55 -3.83
C GLY A 221 19.86 -13.06 -3.05
N VAL A 222 18.85 -12.58 -3.76
CA VAL A 222 17.64 -11.96 -3.20
C VAL A 222 16.41 -12.77 -3.59
N LEU A 223 15.59 -13.15 -2.63
CA LEU A 223 14.23 -13.62 -2.83
C LEU A 223 13.23 -12.52 -2.45
N ASP A 224 12.33 -12.20 -3.36
CA ASP A 224 11.17 -11.34 -3.13
C ASP A 224 9.88 -12.06 -3.56
N VAL A 225 8.74 -11.49 -3.21
CA VAL A 225 7.42 -12.07 -3.46
C VAL A 225 6.49 -11.03 -4.06
N VAL A 226 5.80 -11.40 -5.13
CA VAL A 226 4.81 -10.56 -5.80
C VAL A 226 3.51 -11.34 -6.00
N GLY A 227 2.36 -10.66 -6.05
CA GLY A 227 1.06 -11.30 -6.24
C GLY A 227 -0.03 -10.77 -5.30
N SER A 228 -0.71 -11.67 -4.57
CA SER A 228 -1.72 -11.39 -3.55
C SER A 228 -1.45 -12.15 -2.24
N ALA A 229 -1.69 -11.50 -1.11
CA ALA A 229 -1.70 -12.11 0.22
C ALA A 229 -3.01 -12.85 0.52
N ASN A 230 -4.06 -12.67 -0.29
CA ASN A 230 -5.31 -13.42 -0.15
C ASN A 230 -5.13 -14.84 -0.69
N ALA A 231 -5.24 -15.84 0.18
CA ALA A 231 -4.99 -17.24 -0.19
C ALA A 231 -5.94 -17.72 -1.30
N ALA A 232 -7.16 -17.18 -1.36
CA ALA A 232 -8.18 -17.56 -2.34
C ALA A 232 -7.86 -17.10 -3.76
N ASP A 233 -7.04 -16.06 -3.94
CA ASP A 233 -6.67 -15.55 -5.26
C ASP A 233 -5.72 -16.50 -6.00
N ASN A 234 -5.02 -17.37 -5.26
CA ASN A 234 -3.99 -18.28 -5.77
C ASN A 234 -3.00 -17.61 -6.73
N LEU A 235 -2.60 -16.38 -6.39
CA LEU A 235 -1.77 -15.52 -7.21
C LEU A 235 -0.51 -15.14 -6.43
N LEU A 236 0.46 -16.04 -6.35
CA LEU A 236 1.75 -15.76 -5.68
C LEU A 236 2.90 -16.18 -6.59
N THR A 237 3.88 -15.30 -6.75
CA THR A 237 5.11 -15.57 -7.51
C THR A 237 6.32 -15.19 -6.68
N LEU A 238 7.25 -16.14 -6.55
CA LEU A 238 8.56 -15.92 -5.96
C LEU A 238 9.50 -15.37 -7.03
N GLU A 239 10.16 -14.25 -6.77
CA GLU A 239 11.14 -13.65 -7.67
C GLU A 239 12.53 -13.74 -7.04
N VAL A 240 13.45 -14.41 -7.73
CA VAL A 240 14.81 -14.62 -7.24
C VAL A 240 15.79 -13.91 -8.15
N THR A 241 16.60 -13.03 -7.59
CA THR A 241 17.53 -12.16 -8.32
C THR A 241 18.93 -12.17 -7.70
N ASN A 242 19.87 -11.50 -8.35
CA ASN A 242 21.28 -11.39 -7.92
C ASN A 242 21.98 -12.75 -7.77
N LEU A 243 21.63 -13.71 -8.63
CA LEU A 243 22.27 -15.02 -8.67
C LEU A 243 23.36 -15.08 -9.75
N PRO A 244 24.31 -16.02 -9.65
CA PRO A 244 25.22 -16.30 -10.77
C PRO A 244 24.44 -16.65 -12.04
N ILE A 245 24.90 -16.14 -13.18
CA ILE A 245 24.27 -16.38 -14.49
C ILE A 245 24.42 -17.85 -14.93
N ASN A 246 23.42 -18.35 -15.67
CA ASN A 246 23.37 -19.70 -16.23
C ASN A 246 23.46 -20.85 -15.20
N GLU A 247 23.22 -20.58 -13.92
CA GLU A 247 23.21 -21.57 -12.85
C GLU A 247 21.79 -22.09 -12.57
N PHE A 248 21.71 -23.24 -11.91
CA PHE A 248 20.43 -23.79 -11.47
C PHE A 248 20.06 -23.30 -10.08
N GLY A 249 18.79 -22.96 -9.89
CA GLY A 249 18.20 -22.62 -8.60
C GLY A 249 16.85 -23.28 -8.38
N ILE A 250 16.43 -23.30 -7.12
CA ILE A 250 15.16 -23.88 -6.67
C ILE A 250 14.67 -23.16 -5.41
N CYS A 251 13.36 -23.00 -5.28
CA CYS A 251 12.74 -22.47 -4.07
C CYS A 251 12.31 -23.60 -3.12
N ILE A 252 12.24 -23.27 -1.84
CA ILE A 252 11.73 -24.10 -0.75
C ILE A 252 10.68 -23.32 0.05
N VAL A 253 9.80 -24.03 0.74
CA VAL A 253 8.73 -23.46 1.58
C VAL A 253 8.62 -24.20 2.91
N ALA A 254 8.32 -23.52 4.01
CA ALA A 254 8.11 -24.15 5.32
C ALA A 254 7.09 -23.39 6.18
N GLU A 255 6.62 -24.04 7.23
CA GLU A 255 5.67 -23.49 8.22
C GLU A 255 6.36 -22.64 9.31
N GLY A 256 7.68 -22.61 9.33
CA GLY A 256 8.44 -21.90 10.36
C GLY A 256 9.77 -21.38 9.86
N GLN A 257 10.39 -20.52 10.68
CA GLN A 257 11.73 -20.00 10.48
C GLN A 257 12.75 -20.69 11.38
N VAL A 258 14.01 -20.69 10.95
CA VAL A 258 15.17 -21.12 11.75
C VAL A 258 16.38 -20.31 11.29
N PHE A 259 17.53 -20.45 11.93
CA PHE A 259 18.80 -20.02 11.36
C PHE A 259 19.83 -21.15 11.51
N ILE A 260 20.20 -21.78 10.40
CA ILE A 260 21.24 -22.81 10.36
C ILE A 260 22.35 -22.35 9.42
N PRO A 261 23.51 -21.93 9.96
CA PRO A 261 24.60 -21.45 9.13
C PRO A 261 25.25 -22.59 8.34
N ASN A 262 25.76 -22.27 7.15
CA ASN A 262 26.44 -23.18 6.22
C ASN A 262 25.65 -24.47 5.95
N TYR A 263 24.33 -24.34 5.73
CA TYR A 263 23.42 -25.47 5.65
C TYR A 263 23.81 -26.43 4.52
N GLY A 264 23.85 -27.73 4.81
CA GLY A 264 24.16 -28.76 3.82
C GLY A 264 25.56 -28.63 3.19
N GLY A 265 26.50 -27.94 3.86
CA GLY A 265 27.82 -27.64 3.31
C GLY A 265 27.82 -26.54 2.26
N SER A 266 26.72 -25.77 2.13
CA SER A 266 26.67 -24.52 1.35
C SER A 266 27.40 -23.38 2.07
N GLN A 267 27.61 -22.25 1.38
CA GLN A 267 28.02 -20.99 2.04
C GLN A 267 26.84 -20.26 2.69
N GLY A 268 25.62 -20.58 2.26
CA GLY A 268 24.41 -19.91 2.68
C GLY A 268 23.92 -20.37 4.06
N HIS A 269 22.87 -19.72 4.53
CA HIS A 269 22.23 -20.05 5.79
C HIS A 269 20.80 -20.49 5.51
N LEU A 270 20.37 -21.62 6.10
CA LEU A 270 18.96 -22.01 6.01
C LEU A 270 18.16 -21.17 7.00
N CYS A 271 17.15 -20.48 6.48
CA CYS A 271 16.32 -19.54 7.21
C CYS A 271 14.88 -20.01 7.43
N VAL A 272 14.52 -21.13 6.83
CA VAL A 272 13.22 -21.79 6.97
C VAL A 272 13.38 -23.12 7.71
N SER A 273 12.36 -23.55 8.42
CA SER A 273 12.42 -24.76 9.26
C SER A 273 12.80 -25.99 8.41
N PRO A 274 13.60 -26.95 8.93
CA PRO A 274 14.13 -28.08 8.14
C PRO A 274 13.08 -29.03 7.55
N ASN A 275 11.83 -29.01 8.04
CA ASN A 275 10.72 -29.74 7.45
C ASN A 275 10.10 -28.95 6.29
N PHE A 276 10.95 -28.50 5.36
CA PHE A 276 10.54 -27.68 4.22
C PHE A 276 10.10 -28.55 3.04
N GLY A 277 9.13 -28.03 2.28
CA GLY A 277 8.77 -28.48 0.95
C GLY A 277 9.72 -27.92 -0.10
N ILE A 278 9.80 -28.59 -1.25
CA ILE A 278 10.68 -28.22 -2.36
C ILE A 278 9.85 -28.09 -3.63
N PHE A 279 9.95 -26.95 -4.32
CA PHE A 279 9.32 -26.74 -5.63
C PHE A 279 10.07 -27.50 -6.74
N SER A 280 10.14 -28.83 -6.63
CA SER A 280 10.95 -29.73 -7.47
C SER A 280 10.60 -29.74 -8.95
N THR A 281 9.35 -29.42 -9.30
CA THR A 281 8.91 -29.23 -10.68
C THR A 281 9.36 -27.88 -11.27
N HIS A 282 9.90 -26.99 -10.43
CA HIS A 282 10.34 -25.65 -10.77
C HIS A 282 11.84 -25.46 -10.54
N VAL A 283 12.66 -26.44 -10.92
CA VAL A 283 14.10 -26.19 -11.09
C VAL A 283 14.28 -25.21 -12.24
N ARG A 284 14.84 -24.02 -11.96
CA ARG A 284 15.02 -22.95 -12.97
C ARG A 284 16.48 -22.71 -13.25
N ASN A 285 16.78 -22.33 -14.49
CA ASN A 285 18.07 -21.77 -14.85
C ASN A 285 17.99 -20.24 -14.73
N THR A 286 18.98 -19.61 -14.12
CA THR A 286 19.04 -18.15 -13.90
C THR A 286 19.26 -17.35 -15.19
N GLY A 287 19.63 -18.03 -16.28
CA GLY A 287 19.87 -17.43 -17.59
C GLY A 287 20.92 -16.31 -17.56
N ALA A 288 20.89 -15.47 -18.59
CA ALA A 288 21.79 -14.33 -18.69
C ALA A 288 21.48 -13.20 -17.68
N SER A 289 20.30 -13.21 -17.07
CA SER A 289 19.85 -12.19 -16.10
C SER A 289 20.28 -12.48 -14.67
N GLY A 290 20.74 -13.70 -14.36
CA GLY A 290 21.05 -14.07 -12.97
C GLY A 290 19.79 -14.12 -12.09
N ALA A 291 18.65 -14.47 -12.69
CA ALA A 291 17.34 -14.39 -12.03
C ALA A 291 16.35 -15.41 -12.57
N PHE A 292 15.35 -15.77 -11.76
CA PHE A 292 14.21 -16.57 -12.19
C PHE A 292 12.98 -16.30 -11.31
N SER A 293 11.80 -16.66 -11.81
CA SER A 293 10.55 -16.56 -11.03
C SER A 293 9.85 -17.92 -10.93
N VAL A 294 9.19 -18.20 -9.80
CA VAL A 294 8.44 -19.45 -9.55
C VAL A 294 7.02 -19.11 -9.12
N PRO A 295 5.98 -19.46 -9.91
CA PRO A 295 4.60 -19.37 -9.45
C PRO A 295 4.35 -20.41 -8.35
N VAL A 296 3.57 -20.03 -7.34
CA VAL A 296 3.23 -20.87 -6.20
C VAL A 296 1.74 -21.20 -6.26
N ASP A 297 1.42 -22.50 -6.22
CA ASP A 297 0.06 -22.96 -6.03
C ASP A 297 -0.25 -23.05 -4.54
N LEU A 298 -0.97 -22.04 -4.03
CA LEU A 298 -1.41 -21.93 -2.64
C LEU A 298 -2.40 -23.03 -2.27
N THR A 299 -3.00 -23.73 -3.24
CA THR A 299 -3.89 -24.87 -2.95
C THR A 299 -3.14 -26.18 -2.73
N ALA A 300 -1.84 -26.23 -3.05
CA ALA A 300 -1.04 -27.43 -3.01
C ALA A 300 0.47 -27.15 -2.81
N LEU A 301 0.83 -26.53 -1.68
CA LEU A 301 2.24 -26.32 -1.32
C LEU A 301 3.01 -27.66 -1.26
N PRO A 302 4.24 -27.72 -1.79
CA PRO A 302 4.94 -28.98 -2.04
C PRO A 302 5.65 -29.56 -0.80
N LEU A 303 4.94 -29.67 0.31
CA LEU A 303 5.37 -30.43 1.50
C LEU A 303 5.25 -31.95 1.26
N ALA A 304 5.66 -32.76 2.25
CA ALA A 304 5.59 -34.23 2.17
C ALA A 304 4.18 -34.76 1.84
N SER A 305 3.15 -34.03 2.28
CA SER A 305 1.79 -34.12 1.76
C SER A 305 1.40 -32.71 1.31
N PRO A 306 0.81 -32.51 0.12
CA PRO A 306 0.40 -31.19 -0.33
C PRO A 306 -0.54 -30.52 0.68
N VAL A 307 -0.24 -29.26 1.02
CA VAL A 307 -1.03 -28.46 1.97
C VAL A 307 -1.58 -27.23 1.27
N SER A 308 -2.87 -26.95 1.48
CA SER A 308 -3.48 -25.69 1.07
C SER A 308 -3.25 -24.62 2.13
N VAL A 309 -2.87 -23.43 1.72
CA VAL A 309 -2.74 -22.25 2.58
C VAL A 309 -4.12 -21.78 3.03
N ALA A 310 -4.28 -21.53 4.33
CA ALA A 310 -5.48 -20.94 4.90
C ALA A 310 -5.28 -19.45 5.29
N PRO A 311 -6.34 -18.63 5.29
CA PRO A 311 -6.33 -17.31 5.89
C PRO A 311 -5.81 -17.32 7.34
N GLY A 312 -4.95 -16.36 7.67
CA GLY A 312 -4.32 -16.21 8.98
C GLY A 312 -3.03 -17.02 9.16
N GLU A 313 -2.63 -17.84 8.18
CA GLU A 313 -1.37 -18.59 8.23
C GLU A 313 -0.18 -17.74 7.80
N THR A 314 0.99 -18.03 8.36
CA THR A 314 2.27 -17.50 7.90
C THR A 314 3.09 -18.61 7.27
N TRP A 315 3.58 -18.39 6.05
CA TRP A 315 4.47 -19.32 5.35
C TRP A 315 5.81 -18.67 5.03
N TYR A 316 6.86 -19.48 5.00
CA TYR A 316 8.23 -19.03 4.84
C TYR A 316 8.85 -19.64 3.59
N PHE A 317 9.49 -18.83 2.77
CA PHE A 317 10.11 -19.21 1.51
C PHE A 317 11.61 -18.89 1.53
N GLN A 318 12.40 -19.65 0.79
CA GLN A 318 13.82 -19.36 0.56
C GLN A 318 14.25 -19.96 -0.77
N ALA A 319 15.30 -19.44 -1.39
CA ALA A 319 15.87 -20.02 -2.60
C ALA A 319 17.28 -20.57 -2.36
N TRP A 320 17.53 -21.77 -2.86
CA TRP A 320 18.84 -22.38 -3.01
C TRP A 320 19.30 -22.22 -4.46
N HIS A 321 20.59 -22.00 -4.67
CA HIS A 321 21.17 -21.96 -6.01
C HIS A 321 22.57 -22.58 -6.05
N ARG A 322 22.95 -23.08 -7.24
CA ARG A 322 24.34 -23.42 -7.53
C ARG A 322 25.17 -22.17 -7.53
N ASP A 323 26.37 -22.30 -6.98
CA ASP A 323 27.31 -21.21 -6.82
C ASP A 323 28.73 -21.73 -6.99
N SER A 324 29.60 -20.93 -7.58
CA SER A 324 30.94 -21.34 -8.02
C SER A 324 32.08 -20.85 -7.11
N VAL A 325 31.80 -20.59 -5.83
CA VAL A 325 32.84 -20.20 -4.87
C VAL A 325 33.63 -21.44 -4.43
N PRO A 326 34.96 -21.34 -4.23
CA PRO A 326 35.88 -22.48 -4.06
C PRO A 326 35.60 -23.53 -2.96
N VAL A 327 34.64 -23.32 -2.05
CA VAL A 327 34.45 -24.19 -0.87
C VAL A 327 33.09 -24.89 -0.84
N ALA A 328 32.07 -24.32 -1.46
CA ALA A 328 30.74 -24.91 -1.49
C ALA A 328 30.06 -24.60 -2.82
N GLY A 329 29.76 -25.64 -3.61
CA GLY A 329 29.13 -25.51 -4.93
C GLY A 329 27.70 -24.95 -4.92
N SER A 330 27.26 -24.33 -3.82
CA SER A 330 25.93 -23.77 -3.63
C SER A 330 25.84 -22.72 -2.53
N ASN A 331 24.75 -21.96 -2.57
CA ASN A 331 24.43 -20.89 -1.63
C ASN A 331 22.90 -20.73 -1.48
N LEU A 332 22.45 -19.94 -0.50
CA LEU A 332 21.03 -19.62 -0.25
C LEU A 332 20.82 -18.10 -0.18
N THR A 333 19.66 -17.65 -0.62
CA THR A 333 19.19 -16.25 -0.44
C THR A 333 18.82 -15.99 1.02
N GLN A 334 18.37 -14.77 1.36
CA GLN A 334 17.57 -14.59 2.58
C GLN A 334 16.29 -15.44 2.52
N GLY A 335 15.66 -15.64 3.67
CA GLY A 335 14.29 -16.15 3.68
C GLY A 335 13.29 -15.01 3.49
N TYR A 336 12.04 -15.36 3.19
CA TYR A 336 10.94 -14.43 3.07
C TYR A 336 9.71 -15.03 3.74
N TYR A 337 9.02 -14.30 4.61
CA TYR A 337 7.74 -14.75 5.15
C TYR A 337 6.60 -14.07 4.41
N VAL A 338 5.46 -14.74 4.35
CA VAL A 338 4.19 -14.22 3.84
C VAL A 338 3.13 -14.47 4.90
N VAL A 339 2.33 -13.45 5.24
CA VAL A 339 1.12 -13.63 6.07
C VAL A 339 -0.08 -13.62 5.13
N PHE A 340 -0.86 -14.71 5.14
CA PHE A 340 -2.02 -14.86 4.27
C PHE A 340 -3.31 -14.42 4.97
N GLN A 341 -4.25 -13.91 4.19
CA GLN A 341 -5.60 -13.49 4.61
C GLN A 341 -6.70 -14.12 3.77
#